data_AF-A0A653BR75-F1
#
_entry.id   AF-A0A653BR75-F1
#
_cell.length_a   1.000
_cell.length_b   1.000
_cell.length_c   1.000
_cell.angle_alpha   90.00
_cell.angle_beta   90.00
_cell.angle_gamma   90.00
#
_symmetry.space_group_name_H-M   'P 1'
#
loop_
_entity.id
_entity.type
_entity.pdbx_description
1 polymer ?
#
loop_
_entity_poly.entity_id
_entity_poly.type
_entity_poly.pdbx_seq_one_letter_code
_entity_poly.pdbx_strand_id
1 'polypeptide(L)'
;MKPNGSTEAKIPLIWLILLDLVTKNAERNERFCAVVLHKFSQILLEISEERAASRWGKGLLSAIGLAKQDDISIQFKFLCRSLAGYILAQLPEPKGECRTIRKAPNAPCKVGQPGGNTECVKVLMGLDFGHSQGKTKECAEAALKQIQDPTNSLHSIKRFVMLFVVQFYTKPYIKDTECGS
;
A
#
# COMPACT_ATOMS: atom_id res chain seq x y z
N MET A 1 14.08 -3.38 -8.53
CA MET A 1 14.74 -4.24 -7.52
C MET A 1 13.72 -5.28 -7.09
N LYS A 2 14.01 -6.58 -7.19
CA LYS A 2 13.11 -7.62 -6.71
C LYS A 2 13.22 -7.69 -5.17
N PRO A 3 12.14 -7.54 -4.40
CA PRO A 3 12.19 -7.74 -2.95
C PRO A 3 12.67 -9.16 -2.63
N ASN A 4 13.53 -9.27 -1.63
CA ASN A 4 13.93 -10.51 -0.97
C ASN A 4 13.95 -10.25 0.54
N GLY A 5 14.02 -11.30 1.38
CA GLY A 5 13.91 -11.14 2.84
C GLY A 5 14.89 -10.13 3.48
N SER A 6 16.02 -9.81 2.83
CA SER A 6 16.99 -8.82 3.29
C SER A 6 16.62 -7.36 2.94
N THR A 7 15.77 -7.16 1.93
CA THR A 7 15.42 -5.85 1.37
C THR A 7 14.00 -5.41 1.70
N GLU A 8 13.10 -6.34 1.99
CA GLU A 8 11.69 -6.05 2.33
C GLU A 8 11.54 -5.03 3.47
N ALA A 9 12.38 -5.11 4.50
CA ALA A 9 12.33 -4.18 5.63
C ALA A 9 12.79 -2.74 5.29
N LYS A 10 13.57 -2.57 4.21
CA LYS A 10 14.11 -1.27 3.76
C LYS A 10 13.22 -0.59 2.73
N ILE A 11 12.55 -1.38 1.89
CA ILE A 11 11.74 -0.86 0.78
C ILE A 11 10.63 0.11 1.25
N PRO A 12 9.87 -0.18 2.33
CA PRO A 12 8.86 0.75 2.84
C PRO A 12 9.45 2.10 3.27
N LEU A 13 10.68 2.11 3.78
CA LEU A 13 11.36 3.36 4.16
C LEU A 13 11.67 4.22 2.93
N ILE A 14 12.01 3.60 1.80
CA ILE A 14 12.18 4.30 0.52
C ILE A 14 10.83 4.84 0.04
N TRP A 15 9.73 4.08 0.21
CA TRP A 15 8.40 4.55 -0.12
C TRP A 15 8.00 5.78 0.70
N LEU A 16 8.39 5.87 1.97
CA LEU A 16 8.13 7.08 2.78
C LEU A 16 8.73 8.34 2.15
N ILE A 17 9.89 8.23 1.50
CA ILE A 17 10.52 9.35 0.78
C ILE A 17 9.69 9.73 -0.44
N LEU A 18 9.30 8.74 -1.25
CA LEU A 18 8.42 8.96 -2.41
C LEU A 18 7.11 9.64 -1.99
N LEU A 19 6.46 9.12 -0.95
CA LEU A 19 5.18 9.60 -0.46
C LEU A 19 5.29 11.00 0.15
N ASP A 20 6.39 11.31 0.85
CA ASP A 20 6.68 12.67 1.32
C ASP A 20 6.81 13.67 0.17
N LEU A 21 7.60 13.30 -0.85
CA LEU A 21 7.80 14.14 -2.03
C LEU A 21 6.48 14.40 -2.75
N VAL A 22 5.67 13.36 -2.96
CA VAL A 22 4.36 13.49 -3.59
C VAL A 22 3.42 14.36 -2.76
N THR A 23 3.38 14.17 -1.44
CA THR A 23 2.52 14.95 -0.54
C THR A 23 2.88 16.44 -0.59
N LYS A 24 4.17 16.77 -0.54
CA LYS A 24 4.67 18.15 -0.63
C LYS A 24 4.43 18.80 -2.01
N ASN A 25 4.52 18.01 -3.08
CA ASN A 25 4.34 18.52 -4.45
C ASN A 25 2.88 18.57 -4.90
N ALA A 26 1.95 17.94 -4.17
CA ALA A 26 0.53 17.91 -4.52
C ALA A 26 -0.12 19.31 -4.52
N GLU A 27 0.43 20.29 -3.80
CA GLU A 27 -0.03 21.69 -3.88
C GLU A 27 0.43 22.41 -5.16
N ARG A 28 1.55 21.97 -5.76
CA ARG A 28 2.12 22.60 -6.95
C ARG A 28 1.69 21.93 -8.25
N ASN A 29 1.57 20.60 -8.24
CA ASN A 29 1.20 19.82 -9.42
C ASN A 29 0.38 18.59 -9.03
N GLU A 30 -0.85 18.83 -8.61
CA GLU A 30 -1.77 17.79 -8.14
C GLU A 30 -2.03 16.71 -9.18
N ARG A 31 -2.24 17.09 -10.45
CA ARG A 31 -2.52 16.16 -11.54
C ARG A 31 -1.38 15.17 -11.75
N PHE A 32 -0.14 15.65 -11.76
CA PHE A 32 1.02 14.77 -11.86
C PHE A 32 1.14 13.85 -10.65
N CYS A 33 0.93 14.39 -9.44
CA CYS A 33 0.97 13.61 -8.20
C CYS A 33 -0.10 12.50 -8.20
N ALA A 34 -1.31 12.77 -8.68
CA ALA A 34 -2.36 11.77 -8.82
C ALA A 34 -1.95 10.63 -9.75
N VAL A 35 -1.30 10.94 -10.89
CA VAL A 35 -0.78 9.94 -11.82
C VAL A 35 0.32 9.10 -11.19
N VAL A 36 1.24 9.72 -10.45
CA VAL A 36 2.33 9.01 -9.74
C VAL A 36 1.75 8.08 -8.68
N LEU A 37 0.82 8.56 -7.86
CA LEU A 37 0.15 7.76 -6.83
C LEU A 37 -0.60 6.58 -7.44
N HIS A 38 -1.35 6.82 -8.52
CA HIS A 38 -2.08 5.76 -9.22
C HIS A 38 -1.12 4.71 -9.78
N LYS A 39 -0.05 5.11 -10.49
CA LYS A 39 0.96 4.16 -10.98
C LYS A 39 1.62 3.39 -9.84
N PHE A 40 1.91 4.06 -8.73
CA PHE A 40 2.50 3.42 -7.57
C PHE A 40 1.54 2.41 -6.92
N SER A 41 0.24 2.70 -6.81
CA SER A 41 -0.74 1.72 -6.32
C SER A 41 -0.82 0.50 -7.23
N GLN A 42 -0.76 0.67 -8.56
CA GLN A 42 -0.75 -0.47 -9.49
C GLN A 42 0.50 -1.35 -9.29
N ILE A 43 1.69 -0.76 -9.13
CA ILE A 43 2.93 -1.50 -8.83
C ILE A 43 2.79 -2.31 -7.52
N LEU A 44 2.23 -1.70 -6.48
CA LEU A 44 2.01 -2.38 -5.20
C LEU A 44 1.03 -3.55 -5.34
N LEU A 45 -0.06 -3.40 -6.10
CA LEU A 45 -1.01 -4.47 -6.36
C LEU A 45 -0.35 -5.63 -7.13
N GLU A 46 0.44 -5.33 -8.17
CA GLU A 46 1.19 -6.33 -8.93
C GLU A 46 2.15 -7.15 -8.04
N ILE A 47 2.84 -6.48 -7.11
CA ILE A 47 3.71 -7.13 -6.12
C ILE A 47 2.88 -8.01 -5.18
N SER A 48 1.74 -7.52 -4.69
CA SER A 48 0.90 -8.25 -3.74
C SER A 48 0.31 -9.54 -4.33
N GLU A 49 0.09 -9.59 -5.65
CA GLU A 49 -0.53 -10.70 -6.36
C GLU A 49 0.48 -11.67 -6.99
N GLU A 50 1.79 -11.43 -6.83
CA GLU A 50 2.87 -12.22 -7.45
C GLU A 50 2.77 -12.38 -8.99
N ARG A 51 2.01 -11.52 -9.66
CA ARG A 51 1.82 -11.59 -11.12
C ARG A 51 3.09 -11.38 -11.93
N ALA A 52 4.17 -10.89 -11.31
CA ALA A 52 5.47 -10.69 -11.94
C ALA A 52 6.24 -12.00 -12.23
N ALA A 53 5.86 -13.15 -11.66
CA ALA A 53 6.66 -14.39 -11.72
C ALA A 53 6.13 -15.50 -12.64
N SER A 54 4.89 -15.42 -13.13
CA SER A 54 4.20 -16.60 -13.72
C SER A 54 4.29 -16.75 -15.24
N ARG A 55 5.13 -15.98 -15.96
CA ARG A 55 5.06 -15.97 -17.44
C ARG A 55 6.17 -16.61 -18.26
N TRP A 56 7.29 -17.09 -17.68
CA TRP A 56 8.24 -17.87 -18.47
C TRP A 56 9.16 -18.72 -17.60
N GLY A 57 9.02 -20.06 -17.62
CA GLY A 57 10.09 -20.98 -17.22
C GLY A 57 10.15 -21.50 -15.78
N LYS A 58 9.25 -21.13 -14.86
CA LYS A 58 9.34 -21.58 -13.45
C LYS A 58 8.62 -22.87 -13.10
N GLY A 59 7.58 -23.26 -13.84
CA GLY A 59 6.67 -24.35 -13.44
C GLY A 59 7.31 -25.75 -13.35
N LEU A 60 8.35 -26.04 -14.14
CA LEU A 60 8.97 -27.37 -14.16
C LEU A 60 10.08 -27.52 -13.11
N LEU A 61 10.82 -26.44 -12.80
CA LEU A 61 11.94 -26.46 -11.85
C LEU A 61 11.50 -26.29 -10.39
N SER A 62 10.37 -25.61 -10.14
CA SER A 62 9.76 -25.53 -8.80
C SER A 62 9.12 -26.85 -8.37
N ALA A 63 8.59 -27.63 -9.32
CA ALA A 63 7.96 -28.92 -9.05
C ALA A 63 8.94 -30.01 -8.57
N ILE A 64 10.24 -29.82 -8.80
CA ILE A 64 11.32 -30.76 -8.42
C ILE A 64 12.20 -30.24 -7.27
N GLY A 65 11.82 -29.14 -6.60
CA GLY A 65 12.48 -28.67 -5.37
C GLY A 65 13.87 -28.05 -5.54
N LEU A 66 14.31 -27.77 -6.78
CA LEU A 66 15.66 -27.26 -7.07
C LEU A 66 15.81 -25.73 -7.00
N ALA A 67 14.70 -24.99 -6.95
CA ALA A 67 14.72 -23.54 -6.79
C ALA A 67 14.17 -23.16 -5.41
N LYS A 68 15.04 -22.71 -4.49
CA LYS A 68 14.60 -21.95 -3.32
C LYS A 68 13.94 -20.67 -3.84
N GLN A 69 12.61 -20.63 -3.81
CA GLN A 69 11.91 -19.38 -4.02
C GLN A 69 12.21 -18.47 -2.83
N ASP A 70 12.98 -17.41 -3.07
CA ASP A 70 12.85 -16.20 -2.26
C ASP A 70 11.48 -15.60 -2.59
N ASP A 71 10.43 -16.21 -2.01
CA ASP A 71 9.07 -15.71 -2.09
C ASP A 71 8.94 -14.47 -1.22
N ILE A 72 8.17 -13.52 -1.74
CA ILE A 72 7.85 -12.29 -1.03
C ILE A 72 7.01 -12.68 0.19
N SER A 73 7.38 -12.15 1.36
CA SER A 73 6.67 -12.50 2.60
C SER A 73 5.20 -12.08 2.55
N ILE A 74 4.33 -12.84 3.23
CA ILE A 74 2.90 -12.50 3.33
C ILE A 74 2.70 -11.12 3.97
N GLN A 75 3.59 -10.72 4.89
CA GLN A 75 3.60 -9.40 5.52
C GLN A 75 3.90 -8.30 4.50
N PHE A 76 4.86 -8.52 3.60
CA PHE A 76 5.18 -7.56 2.55
C PHE A 76 4.06 -7.48 1.51
N LYS A 77 3.44 -8.61 1.12
CA LYS A 77 2.26 -8.61 0.25
C LYS A 77 1.08 -7.86 0.87
N PHE A 78 0.83 -8.10 2.16
CA PHE A 78 -0.16 -7.36 2.95
C PHE A 78 0.13 -5.85 2.92
N LEU A 79 1.38 -5.46 3.19
CA LEU A 79 1.79 -4.05 3.21
C LEU A 79 1.59 -3.39 1.86
N CYS A 80 1.92 -4.09 0.77
CA CYS A 80 1.69 -3.60 -0.59
C CYS A 80 0.19 -3.38 -0.86
N ARG A 81 -0.64 -4.38 -0.59
CA ARG A 81 -2.08 -4.32 -0.86
C ARG A 81 -2.79 -3.26 -0.01
N SER A 82 -2.45 -3.19 1.28
CA SER A 82 -3.00 -2.19 2.21
C SER A 82 -2.59 -0.77 1.81
N LEU A 83 -1.33 -0.54 1.45
CA LEU A 83 -0.86 0.77 0.98
C LEU A 83 -1.50 1.16 -0.36
N ALA A 84 -1.64 0.22 -1.30
CA ALA A 84 -2.37 0.47 -2.54
C ALA A 84 -3.82 0.91 -2.27
N GLY A 85 -4.51 0.18 -1.39
CA GLY A 85 -5.88 0.52 -0.96
C GLY A 85 -5.95 1.91 -0.32
N TYR A 86 -5.00 2.25 0.55
CA TYR A 86 -4.92 3.57 1.18
C TYR A 86 -4.68 4.68 0.16
N ILE A 87 -3.78 4.49 -0.82
CA ILE A 87 -3.51 5.46 -1.88
C ILE A 87 -4.76 5.67 -2.74
N LEU A 88 -5.40 4.58 -3.19
CA LEU A 88 -6.61 4.66 -4.00
C LEU A 88 -7.75 5.37 -3.27
N ALA A 89 -7.86 5.19 -1.95
CA ALA A 89 -8.83 5.92 -1.11
C ALA A 89 -8.62 7.44 -1.08
N GLN A 90 -7.45 7.94 -1.50
CA GLN A 90 -7.17 9.37 -1.59
C GLN A 90 -7.33 9.92 -3.00
N LEU A 91 -7.40 9.06 -4.01
CA LEU A 91 -7.58 9.47 -5.39
C LEU A 91 -9.08 9.62 -5.69
N PRO A 92 -9.46 10.55 -6.57
CA PRO A 92 -10.82 10.61 -7.07
C PRO A 92 -11.10 9.42 -8.02
N GLU A 93 -12.39 9.14 -8.23
CA GLU A 93 -12.82 8.29 -9.34
C GLU A 93 -12.45 8.94 -10.69
N PRO A 94 -11.79 8.24 -11.64
CA PRO A 94 -11.36 8.82 -12.92
C PRO A 94 -12.47 9.48 -13.76
N LYS A 95 -13.71 9.04 -13.58
CA LYS A 95 -14.91 9.57 -14.27
C LYS A 95 -15.88 10.29 -13.32
N GLY A 96 -15.46 10.57 -12.08
CA GLY A 96 -16.29 11.20 -11.06
C GLY A 96 -16.29 12.73 -11.13
N GLU A 97 -17.17 13.35 -10.33
CA GLU A 97 -17.24 14.81 -10.17
C GLU A 97 -16.04 15.34 -9.37
N CYS A 98 -15.55 14.57 -8.39
CA CYS A 98 -14.30 14.89 -7.73
C CYS A 98 -13.12 14.72 -8.68
N ARG A 99 -12.23 15.72 -8.68
CA ARG A 99 -11.03 15.76 -9.53
C ARG A 99 -9.73 15.92 -8.76
N THR A 100 -9.81 16.04 -7.44
CA THR A 100 -8.70 16.38 -6.56
C THR A 100 -8.38 15.22 -5.62
N ILE A 101 -7.13 15.18 -5.18
CA ILE A 101 -6.63 14.23 -4.19
C ILE A 101 -7.16 14.66 -2.82
N ARG A 102 -7.56 13.70 -1.99
CA ARG A 102 -7.87 13.96 -0.57
C ARG A 102 -6.57 14.29 0.18
N LYS A 103 -6.26 15.59 0.31
CA LYS A 103 -5.04 16.10 0.97
C LYS A 103 -5.21 16.43 2.45
N ALA A 104 -6.45 16.69 2.90
CA ALA A 104 -6.77 17.10 4.27
C ALA A 104 -7.81 16.18 4.94
N PRO A 105 -7.88 16.15 6.28
CA PRO A 105 -8.94 15.45 7.00
C PRO A 105 -10.33 15.85 6.49
N ASN A 106 -11.25 14.89 6.46
CA ASN A 106 -12.65 15.08 6.06
C ASN A 106 -12.88 15.56 4.63
N ALA A 107 -11.86 15.63 3.77
CA ALA A 107 -12.01 15.91 2.35
C ALA A 107 -13.07 14.99 1.70
N PRO A 108 -13.86 15.50 0.74
CA PRO A 108 -14.99 14.78 0.12
C PRO A 108 -14.53 13.55 -0.68
N CYS A 109 -15.48 12.81 -1.24
CA CYS A 109 -15.21 11.66 -2.11
C CYS A 109 -14.43 10.54 -1.42
N LYS A 110 -14.88 10.22 -0.21
CA LYS A 110 -14.37 9.12 0.61
C LYS A 110 -14.76 7.78 0.00
N VAL A 111 -14.07 6.73 0.41
CA VAL A 111 -14.41 5.35 0.01
C VAL A 111 -15.88 5.06 0.32
N GLY A 112 -16.60 4.49 -0.66
CA GLY A 112 -18.03 4.18 -0.53
C GLY A 112 -18.98 5.39 -0.67
N GLN A 113 -18.46 6.60 -0.89
CA GLN A 113 -19.26 7.79 -1.20
C GLN A 113 -19.19 8.15 -2.69
N PRO A 114 -20.17 8.92 -3.22
CA PRO A 114 -20.10 9.45 -4.58
C PRO A 114 -18.77 10.16 -4.87
N GLY A 115 -18.18 9.85 -6.02
CA GLY A 115 -16.89 10.39 -6.47
C GLY A 115 -15.64 9.78 -5.82
N GLY A 116 -15.79 8.91 -4.81
CA GLY A 116 -14.69 8.11 -4.27
C GLY A 116 -14.25 6.99 -5.21
N ASN A 117 -12.98 6.65 -5.19
CA ASN A 117 -12.40 5.68 -6.12
C ASN A 117 -12.91 4.25 -5.88
N THR A 118 -13.58 3.68 -6.87
CA THR A 118 -14.20 2.35 -6.81
C THR A 118 -13.18 1.21 -6.88
N GLU A 119 -11.96 1.44 -7.38
CA GLU A 119 -10.88 0.44 -7.31
C GLU A 119 -10.45 0.19 -5.85
N CYS A 120 -10.51 1.23 -5.00
CA CYS A 120 -10.24 1.06 -3.57
C CYS A 120 -11.17 0.00 -2.96
N VAL A 121 -12.47 0.05 -3.26
CA VAL A 121 -13.46 -0.92 -2.75
C VAL A 121 -13.09 -2.35 -3.14
N LYS A 122 -12.61 -2.56 -4.38
CA LYS A 122 -12.13 -3.87 -4.85
C LYS A 122 -10.91 -4.35 -4.07
N VAL A 123 -9.98 -3.46 -3.76
CA VAL A 123 -8.81 -3.78 -2.95
C VAL A 123 -9.21 -4.12 -1.51
N LEU A 124 -10.15 -3.38 -0.92
CA LEU A 124 -10.67 -3.62 0.43
C LEU A 124 -11.35 -4.99 0.57
N MET A 125 -12.12 -5.41 -0.42
CA MET A 125 -12.72 -6.76 -0.41
C MET A 125 -11.67 -7.88 -0.43
N GLY A 126 -10.49 -7.62 -0.99
CA GLY A 126 -9.38 -8.57 -1.01
C GLY A 126 -8.33 -8.33 0.08
N LEU A 127 -8.58 -7.43 1.04
CA LEU A 127 -7.75 -7.26 2.24
C LEU A 127 -8.09 -8.30 3.31
N ASP A 128 -9.27 -8.90 3.21
CA ASP A 128 -9.63 -10.08 3.97
C ASP A 128 -8.91 -11.30 3.39
N PHE A 129 -7.76 -11.62 3.96
CA PHE A 129 -7.15 -12.93 3.76
C PHE A 129 -8.06 -13.91 4.47
N GLY A 130 -9.16 -14.38 3.86
CA GLY A 130 -10.26 -15.14 4.49
C GLY A 130 -9.92 -16.41 5.29
N HIS A 131 -8.63 -16.70 5.50
CA HIS A 131 -8.07 -17.71 6.39
C HIS A 131 -7.00 -17.18 7.38
N SER A 132 -6.82 -15.87 7.48
CA SER A 132 -5.81 -15.25 8.33
C SER A 132 -6.23 -15.33 9.80
N GLN A 133 -5.36 -15.88 10.63
CA GLN A 133 -5.53 -15.90 12.08
C GLN A 133 -4.45 -15.05 12.76
N GLY A 134 -4.76 -14.58 13.97
CA GLY A 134 -3.86 -13.78 14.79
C GLY A 134 -3.51 -12.43 14.17
N LYS A 135 -2.22 -12.08 14.22
CA LYS A 135 -1.70 -10.74 13.92
C LYS A 135 -2.06 -10.19 12.52
N THR A 136 -2.18 -11.05 11.52
CA THR A 136 -2.53 -10.62 10.15
C THR A 136 -3.98 -10.13 10.07
N LYS A 137 -4.90 -10.77 10.81
CA LYS A 137 -6.30 -10.35 10.89
C LYS A 137 -6.43 -8.99 11.59
N GLU A 138 -5.75 -8.82 12.72
CA GLU A 138 -5.70 -7.54 13.44
C GLU A 138 -5.14 -6.42 12.56
N CYS A 139 -4.09 -6.71 11.77
CA CYS A 139 -3.55 -5.75 10.81
C CYS A 139 -4.56 -5.43 9.69
N ALA A 140 -5.30 -6.41 9.18
CA ALA A 140 -6.34 -6.20 8.16
C ALA A 140 -7.46 -5.29 8.67
N GLU A 141 -7.97 -5.56 9.87
CA GLU A 141 -8.98 -4.74 10.54
C GLU A 141 -8.47 -3.32 10.79
N ALA A 142 -7.23 -3.17 11.27
CA ALA A 142 -6.59 -1.87 11.45
C ALA A 142 -6.44 -1.12 10.12
N ALA A 143 -6.03 -1.80 9.04
CA ALA A 143 -5.91 -1.20 7.70
C ALA A 143 -7.26 -0.72 7.18
N LEU A 144 -8.29 -1.57 7.26
CA LEU A 144 -9.67 -1.22 6.85
C LEU A 144 -10.15 0.02 7.60
N LYS A 145 -10.01 0.03 8.93
CA LYS A 145 -10.37 1.17 9.76
C LYS A 145 -9.64 2.44 9.32
N GLN A 146 -8.33 2.39 9.12
CA GLN A 146 -7.56 3.56 8.71
C GLN A 146 -7.93 4.05 7.30
N ILE A 147 -8.19 3.15 6.34
CA ILE A 147 -8.53 3.50 4.95
C ILE A 147 -9.93 4.15 4.87
N GLN A 148 -10.87 3.67 5.66
CA GLN A 148 -12.25 4.16 5.69
C GLN A 148 -12.44 5.39 6.59
N ASP A 149 -11.49 5.67 7.50
CA ASP A 149 -11.59 6.80 8.42
C ASP A 149 -11.60 8.13 7.65
N PRO A 150 -12.67 8.95 7.78
CA PRO A 150 -12.77 10.23 7.09
C PRO A 150 -11.69 11.24 7.50
N THR A 151 -11.14 11.11 8.70
CA THR A 151 -10.07 11.99 9.21
C THR A 151 -8.73 11.68 8.58
N ASN A 152 -8.57 10.49 7.98
CA ASN A 152 -7.38 10.12 7.24
C ASN A 152 -7.44 10.61 5.79
N SER A 153 -6.29 11.06 5.31
CA SER A 153 -6.09 11.43 3.91
C SER A 153 -4.61 11.29 3.51
N LEU A 154 -4.18 11.89 2.40
CA LEU A 154 -2.78 11.82 1.97
C LEU A 154 -1.81 12.30 3.07
N HIS A 155 -2.20 13.27 3.92
CA HIS A 155 -1.35 13.74 5.02
C HIS A 155 -1.00 12.65 6.04
N SER A 156 -1.87 11.65 6.26
CA SER A 156 -1.63 10.57 7.22
C SER A 156 -0.86 9.38 6.63
N ILE A 157 -0.49 9.42 5.35
CA ILE A 157 0.02 8.23 4.64
C ILE A 157 1.31 7.67 5.25
N LYS A 158 2.18 8.54 5.78
CA LYS A 158 3.39 8.10 6.48
C LYS A 158 3.05 7.32 7.75
N ARG A 159 2.14 7.85 8.55
CA ARG A 159 1.64 7.19 9.77
C ARG A 159 1.01 5.84 9.44
N PHE A 160 0.23 5.77 8.35
CA PHE A 160 -0.36 4.53 7.87
C PHE A 160 0.71 3.48 7.52
N VAL A 161 1.73 3.85 6.75
CA VAL A 161 2.82 2.91 6.39
C VAL A 161 3.56 2.44 7.65
N MET A 162 3.93 3.38 8.54
CA MET A 162 4.69 3.06 9.74
C MET A 162 3.94 2.14 10.71
N LEU A 163 2.61 2.29 10.81
CA LEU A 163 1.75 1.41 11.63
C LEU A 163 2.00 -0.08 11.34
N PHE A 164 2.24 -0.45 10.08
CA PHE A 164 2.45 -1.85 9.69
C PHE A 164 3.92 -2.22 9.62
N VAL A 165 4.81 -1.30 9.22
CA VAL A 165 6.25 -1.57 9.15
C VAL A 165 6.81 -1.96 10.52
N VAL A 166 6.43 -1.26 11.60
CA VAL A 166 6.88 -1.59 12.97
C VAL A 166 6.29 -2.90 13.49
N GLN A 167 5.14 -3.31 12.95
CA GLN A 167 4.49 -4.57 13.32
C GLN A 167 5.15 -5.77 12.63
N PHE A 168 5.62 -5.61 11.39
CA PHE A 168 6.18 -6.69 10.60
C PHE A 168 7.69 -6.81 10.71
N TYR A 169 8.40 -5.74 11.05
CA TYR A 169 9.85 -5.70 11.05
C TYR A 169 10.40 -5.13 12.35
N THR A 170 11.38 -5.84 12.94
CA THR A 170 11.94 -5.53 14.27
C THR A 170 13.35 -4.93 14.20
N LYS A 171 13.82 -4.53 13.02
CA LYS A 171 15.18 -4.03 12.83
C LYS A 171 15.39 -2.69 13.56
N PRO A 172 16.52 -2.45 14.23
CA PRO A 172 16.74 -1.25 15.04
C PRO A 172 16.47 0.07 14.30
N TYR A 173 16.95 0.19 13.06
CA TYR A 173 16.78 1.38 12.22
C TYR A 173 15.31 1.73 11.88
N ILE A 174 14.37 0.82 12.15
CA ILE A 174 12.93 1.07 11.98
C ILE A 174 12.35 1.76 13.21
N LYS A 175 12.88 1.50 14.41
CA LYS A 175 12.43 2.14 15.65
C LYS A 175 12.86 3.60 15.71
N ASP A 176 14.05 3.90 15.19
CA ASP A 176 14.60 5.26 15.19
C ASP A 176 13.79 6.23 14.30
N THR A 177 13.04 5.71 13.32
CA THR A 177 12.19 6.54 12.45
C THR A 177 10.94 7.12 13.13
N GLU A 178 10.57 6.67 14.33
CA GLU A 178 9.48 7.28 15.11
C GLU A 178 9.90 8.59 15.81
N CYS A 179 11.19 8.74 16.12
CA CYS A 179 11.72 9.89 16.88
C CYS A 179 11.90 11.19 16.06
N GLY A 180 11.54 11.20 14.78
CA GLY A 180 11.74 12.34 13.88
C GLY A 180 10.46 13.03 13.39
N SER A 181 9.34 12.90 14.12
CA SER A 181 8.03 13.49 13.76
C SER A 181 7.84 14.87 14.38
#